data_AF-A0A2A8HE34-F1
#
_entry.id   AF-A0A2A8HE34-F1
#
_cell.length_a   1.000
_cell.length_b   1.000
_cell.length_c   1.000
_cell.angle_alpha   90.00
_cell.angle_beta   90.00
_cell.angle_gamma   90.00
#
_symmetry.space_group_name_H-M   'P 1'
#
loop_
_entity.id
_entity.type
_entity.pdbx_description
1 polymer ?
#
loop_
_entity_poly.entity_id
_entity_poly.type
_entity_poly.pdbx_seq_one_letter_code
_entity_poly.pdbx_strand_id
1 'polypeptide(L)'
;MNVDWMQVFSWIASTFIGSGIVKLIVDKKISQVFTNQTESYKAELGKINNKYQTTFNKLHETRAEVIKDLYAKLVKLELSVKRLVTPEGGISFKSDEERSMEILKNFIELDDFFEVNKIYFKGEIRNLFEELEEKMRIIQVTFDSYYVFSEHLKSEDVEVMEERKQEMMDCIEKVPEIKEILEEQFQKLLGVIED
;
A
#
# COMPACT_ATOMS: atom_id res chain seq x y z
N MET A 1 52.51 35.92 -71.29
CA MET A 1 51.23 36.06 -70.56
C MET A 1 51.55 36.47 -69.15
N ASN A 2 51.16 37.67 -68.74
CA ASN A 2 51.35 38.14 -67.38
C ASN A 2 50.08 37.75 -66.60
N VAL A 3 50.22 36.80 -65.67
CA VAL A 3 49.08 36.36 -64.85
C VAL A 3 48.81 37.47 -63.85
N ASP A 4 47.58 37.99 -63.87
CA ASP A 4 47.12 38.95 -62.86
C ASP A 4 46.87 38.20 -61.54
N TRP A 5 47.94 38.11 -60.76
CA TRP A 5 47.94 37.48 -59.44
C TRP A 5 46.91 38.12 -58.50
N MET A 6 46.50 39.37 -58.73
CA MET A 6 45.50 40.03 -57.91
C MET A 6 44.09 39.45 -58.13
N GLN A 7 43.74 39.08 -59.37
CA GLN A 7 42.48 38.37 -59.66
C GLN A 7 42.46 36.95 -59.11
N VAL A 8 43.60 36.23 -59.20
CA VAL A 8 43.73 34.87 -58.66
C VAL A 8 43.58 34.88 -57.13
N PHE A 9 44.22 35.83 -56.44
CA PHE A 9 44.07 36.01 -54.99
C PHE A 9 42.65 36.41 -54.59
N SER A 10 41.99 37.28 -55.36
CA SER A 10 40.59 37.68 -55.11
C SER A 10 39.62 36.49 -55.22
N TRP A 11 39.77 35.66 -56.25
CA TRP A 11 38.93 34.47 -56.44
C TRP A 11 39.15 33.44 -55.33
N ILE A 12 40.41 33.16 -54.97
CA ILE A 12 40.78 32.26 -53.87
C ILE A 12 40.26 32.81 -52.52
N ALA A 13 40.48 34.09 -52.23
CA ALA A 13 39.98 34.72 -51.00
C ALA A 13 38.46 34.65 -50.90
N SER A 14 37.73 34.87 -52.00
CA SER A 14 36.27 34.78 -52.02
C SER A 14 35.73 33.35 -51.78
N THR A 15 36.43 32.33 -52.26
CA THR A 15 36.08 30.91 -52.00
C THR A 15 36.43 30.48 -50.58
N PHE A 16 37.54 30.96 -50.01
CA PHE A 16 37.89 30.70 -48.62
C PHE A 16 36.96 31.42 -47.63
N ILE A 17 36.61 32.69 -47.89
CA ILE A 17 35.66 33.44 -47.06
C ILE A 17 34.25 32.85 -47.18
N GLY A 18 33.81 32.52 -48.40
CA GLY A 18 32.50 31.90 -48.65
C GLY A 18 32.36 30.52 -48.00
N SER A 19 33.38 29.65 -48.13
CA SER A 19 33.37 28.32 -47.51
C SER A 19 33.39 28.39 -45.98
N GLY A 20 34.14 29.33 -45.38
CA GLY A 20 34.15 29.55 -43.93
C GLY A 20 32.79 29.98 -43.39
N ILE A 21 32.11 30.91 -44.06
CA ILE A 21 30.77 31.37 -43.66
C ILE A 21 29.74 30.25 -43.81
N VAL A 22 29.77 29.49 -44.91
CA VAL A 22 28.85 28.36 -45.12
C VAL A 22 29.08 27.28 -44.05
N LYS A 23 30.33 26.95 -43.74
CA LYS A 23 30.67 25.98 -42.69
C LYS A 23 30.13 26.44 -41.33
N LEU A 24 30.29 27.71 -40.97
CA LEU A 24 29.76 28.26 -39.72
C LEU A 24 28.22 28.20 -39.65
N ILE A 25 27.52 28.46 -40.76
CA ILE A 25 26.05 28.39 -40.81
C ILE A 25 25.57 26.94 -40.70
N VAL A 26 26.22 26.01 -41.38
CA VAL A 26 25.90 24.58 -41.36
C VAL A 26 26.17 24.00 -39.97
N ASP A 27 27.35 24.24 -39.40
CA ASP A 27 27.73 23.78 -38.06
C ASP A 27 26.76 24.34 -37.01
N LYS A 28 26.43 25.64 -37.08
CA LYS A 28 25.48 26.27 -36.17
C LYS A 28 24.07 25.66 -36.26
N LYS A 29 23.58 25.39 -37.47
CA LYS A 29 22.26 24.73 -37.66
C LYS A 29 22.26 23.29 -37.16
N ILE A 30 23.31 22.53 -37.45
CA ILE A 30 23.46 21.15 -36.99
C ILE A 30 23.51 21.11 -35.46
N SER A 31 24.34 21.94 -34.83
CA SER A 31 24.41 22.05 -33.38
C SER A 31 23.07 22.46 -32.78
N GLN A 32 22.36 23.43 -33.38
CA GLN A 32 21.05 23.86 -32.88
C GLN A 32 19.99 22.75 -32.97
N VAL A 33 19.98 21.96 -34.04
CA VAL A 33 19.09 20.79 -34.17
C VAL A 33 19.41 19.74 -33.10
N PHE A 34 20.70 19.42 -32.90
CA PHE A 34 21.11 18.47 -31.86
C PHE A 34 20.82 18.97 -30.44
N THR A 35 21.02 20.25 -30.16
CA THR A 35 20.66 20.85 -28.87
C THR A 35 19.16 20.78 -28.64
N ASN A 36 18.34 21.17 -29.63
CA ASN A 36 16.89 21.11 -29.51
C ASN A 36 16.38 19.67 -29.33
N GLN A 37 16.94 18.70 -30.04
CA GLN A 37 16.60 17.28 -29.86
C GLN A 37 17.01 16.78 -28.47
N THR A 38 18.20 17.15 -28.00
CA THR A 38 18.68 16.77 -26.67
C THR A 38 17.81 17.38 -25.57
N GLU A 39 17.40 18.65 -25.72
CA GLU A 39 16.48 19.32 -24.83
C GLU A 39 15.09 18.67 -24.86
N SER A 40 14.57 18.31 -26.03
CA SER A 40 13.29 17.61 -26.13
C SER A 40 13.32 16.23 -25.47
N TYR A 41 14.40 15.47 -25.66
CA TYR A 41 14.58 14.17 -24.99
C TYR A 41 14.71 14.33 -23.47
N LYS A 42 15.47 15.30 -23.00
CA LYS A 42 15.55 15.61 -21.56
C LYS A 42 14.20 16.00 -20.98
N ALA A 43 13.43 16.81 -21.70
CA ALA A 43 12.10 17.23 -21.28
C ALA A 43 11.12 16.04 -21.25
N GLU A 44 11.19 15.14 -22.23
CA GLU A 44 10.38 13.92 -22.29
C GLU A 44 10.74 12.96 -21.14
N LEU A 45 12.03 12.69 -20.92
CA LEU A 45 12.51 11.91 -19.78
C LEU A 45 12.07 12.54 -18.45
N GLY A 46 12.15 13.87 -18.32
CA GLY A 46 11.66 14.59 -17.15
C GLY A 46 10.16 14.39 -16.92
N LYS A 47 9.34 14.45 -17.98
CA LYS A 47 7.89 14.18 -17.88
C LYS A 47 7.60 12.75 -17.46
N ILE A 48 8.30 11.78 -18.06
CA ILE A 48 8.16 10.36 -17.75
C ILE A 48 8.56 10.10 -16.29
N ASN A 49 9.70 10.62 -15.86
CA ASN A 49 10.18 10.50 -14.49
C ASN A 49 9.19 11.11 -13.49
N ASN A 50 8.69 12.32 -13.76
CA ASN A 50 7.69 12.98 -12.90
C ASN A 50 6.40 12.17 -12.82
N LYS A 51 5.94 11.56 -13.93
CA LYS A 51 4.76 10.70 -13.95
C LYS A 51 4.99 9.45 -13.10
N TYR A 52 6.14 8.78 -13.25
CA TYR A 52 6.50 7.64 -12.43
C TYR A 52 6.55 8.00 -10.95
N GLN A 53 7.25 9.08 -10.59
CA GLN A 53 7.37 9.53 -9.21
C GLN A 53 6.01 9.91 -8.61
N THR A 54 5.15 10.58 -9.36
CA THR A 54 3.77 10.88 -8.91
C THR A 54 2.95 9.62 -8.69
N THR A 55 3.04 8.66 -9.62
CA THR A 55 2.27 7.40 -9.55
C THR A 55 2.76 6.53 -8.40
N PHE A 56 4.08 6.45 -8.23
CA PHE A 56 4.74 5.76 -7.13
C PHE A 56 4.35 6.36 -5.79
N ASN A 57 4.46 7.68 -5.64
CA ASN A 57 4.07 8.36 -4.41
C ASN A 57 2.60 8.10 -4.06
N LYS A 58 1.68 8.18 -5.03
CA LYS A 58 0.26 7.88 -4.81
C LYS A 58 0.03 6.43 -4.40
N LEU A 59 0.69 5.48 -5.06
CA LEU A 59 0.55 4.06 -4.72
C LEU A 59 1.07 3.77 -3.30
N HIS A 60 2.21 4.36 -2.93
CA HIS A 60 2.77 4.25 -1.59
C HIS A 60 1.87 4.89 -0.54
N GLU A 61 1.31 6.06 -0.82
CA GLU A 61 0.33 6.74 0.04
C GLU A 61 -0.92 5.88 0.25
N THR A 62 -1.53 5.38 -0.82
CA THR A 62 -2.69 4.47 -0.73
C THR A 62 -2.34 3.20 0.05
N ARG A 63 -1.18 2.61 -0.19
CA ARG A 63 -0.76 1.40 0.53
C ARG A 63 -0.55 1.66 2.03
N ALA A 64 0.02 2.82 2.38
CA ALA A 64 0.20 3.23 3.77
C ALA A 64 -1.16 3.41 4.47
N GLU A 65 -2.12 4.07 3.80
CA GLU A 65 -3.49 4.23 4.32
C GLU A 65 -4.17 2.88 4.53
N VAL A 66 -4.08 1.97 3.56
CA VAL A 66 -4.65 0.62 3.65
C VAL A 66 -4.05 -0.19 4.81
N ILE A 67 -2.73 -0.13 5.02
CA ILE A 67 -2.06 -0.82 6.14
C ILE A 67 -2.53 -0.25 7.48
N LYS A 68 -2.56 1.08 7.61
CA LYS A 68 -3.02 1.77 8.81
C LYS A 68 -4.45 1.38 9.18
N ASP A 69 -5.35 1.34 8.18
CA ASP A 69 -6.75 1.03 8.40
C ASP A 69 -6.97 -0.44 8.75
N LEU A 70 -6.24 -1.37 8.11
CA LEU A 70 -6.26 -2.78 8.48
C LEU A 70 -5.78 -2.96 9.93
N TYR A 71 -4.68 -2.31 10.30
CA TYR A 71 -4.14 -2.34 11.65
C TYR A 71 -5.17 -1.85 12.68
N ALA A 72 -5.82 -0.71 12.41
CA ALA A 72 -6.84 -0.17 13.30
C ALA A 72 -8.03 -1.12 13.49
N LYS A 73 -8.45 -1.84 12.44
CA LYS A 73 -9.52 -2.83 12.51
C LYS A 73 -9.11 -4.07 13.30
N LEU A 74 -7.87 -4.55 13.14
CA LEU A 74 -7.31 -5.64 13.94
C LEU A 74 -7.29 -5.29 15.43
N VAL A 75 -6.83 -4.08 15.77
CA VAL A 75 -6.83 -3.59 17.16
C VAL A 75 -8.25 -3.53 17.72
N LYS A 76 -9.24 -3.05 16.95
CA LYS A 76 -10.64 -3.03 17.40
C LYS A 76 -11.17 -4.43 17.68
N LEU A 77 -10.91 -5.39 16.79
CA LEU A 77 -11.32 -6.78 16.99
C LEU A 77 -10.70 -7.36 18.26
N GLU A 78 -9.37 -7.25 18.41
CA GLU A 78 -8.63 -7.73 19.59
C GLU A 78 -9.17 -7.12 20.89
N LEU A 79 -9.39 -5.80 20.92
CA LEU A 79 -9.94 -5.11 22.09
C LEU A 79 -11.40 -5.53 22.39
N SER A 80 -12.21 -5.83 21.37
CA SER A 80 -13.57 -6.34 21.59
C SER A 80 -13.57 -7.74 22.19
N VAL A 81 -12.72 -8.64 21.68
CA VAL A 81 -12.59 -10.01 22.22
C VAL A 81 -12.05 -9.97 23.66
N LYS A 82 -10.98 -9.22 23.92
CA LYS A 82 -10.43 -9.05 25.28
C LYS A 82 -11.48 -8.54 26.28
N ARG A 83 -12.37 -7.62 25.88
CA ARG A 83 -13.44 -7.08 26.74
C ARG A 83 -14.56 -8.09 27.04
N LEU A 84 -14.78 -9.08 26.19
CA LEU A 84 -15.74 -10.16 26.47
C LEU A 84 -15.15 -11.17 27.47
N VAL A 85 -13.86 -11.46 27.37
CA VAL A 85 -13.22 -12.57 28.10
C VAL A 85 -12.63 -12.11 29.45
N THR A 86 -12.21 -10.85 29.57
CA THR A 86 -11.58 -10.37 30.82
C THR A 86 -12.63 -10.07 31.91
N PRO A 87 -12.48 -10.57 33.15
CA PRO A 87 -13.40 -10.30 34.26
C PRO A 87 -13.59 -8.80 34.58
N GLU A 88 -12.58 -7.98 34.31
CA GLU A 88 -12.59 -6.52 34.50
C GLU A 88 -13.49 -5.77 33.49
N GLY A 89 -14.05 -6.47 32.50
CA GLY A 89 -15.15 -5.95 31.67
C GLY A 89 -16.41 -5.59 32.47
N GLY A 90 -16.45 -5.86 33.78
CA GLY A 90 -17.55 -5.57 34.71
C GLY A 90 -17.91 -4.09 34.92
N ILE A 91 -17.20 -3.13 34.32
CA ILE A 91 -17.60 -1.70 34.33
C ILE A 91 -18.44 -1.33 33.08
N SER A 92 -18.54 -2.24 32.10
CA SER A 92 -19.37 -2.00 30.91
C SER A 92 -20.83 -2.34 31.21
N PHE A 93 -21.72 -1.39 30.96
CA PHE A 93 -23.19 -1.59 31.01
C PHE A 93 -23.70 -2.60 29.97
N LYS A 94 -22.83 -3.11 29.09
CA LYS A 94 -23.21 -4.04 28.02
C LYS A 94 -23.29 -5.48 28.49
N SER A 95 -24.32 -6.20 28.05
CA SER A 95 -24.44 -7.65 28.21
C SER A 95 -23.38 -8.40 27.39
N ASP A 96 -23.14 -9.68 27.71
CA ASP A 96 -22.25 -10.54 26.91
C ASP A 96 -22.75 -10.69 25.47
N GLU A 97 -24.07 -10.73 25.26
CA GLU A 97 -24.69 -10.73 23.93
C GLU A 97 -24.31 -9.48 23.12
N GLU A 98 -24.43 -8.29 23.72
CA GLU A 98 -24.08 -7.03 23.07
C GLU A 98 -22.58 -6.93 22.76
N ARG A 99 -21.72 -7.46 23.64
CA ARG A 99 -20.27 -7.53 23.42
C ARG A 99 -19.93 -8.48 22.28
N SER A 100 -20.63 -9.60 22.17
CA SER A 100 -20.42 -10.55 21.10
C SER A 100 -20.94 -10.07 19.76
N MET A 101 -22.07 -9.36 19.73
CA MET A 101 -22.50 -8.63 18.53
C MET A 101 -21.48 -7.56 18.11
N GLU A 102 -20.83 -6.88 19.07
CA GLU A 102 -19.74 -5.95 18.77
C GLU A 102 -18.52 -6.64 18.15
N ILE A 103 -18.13 -7.81 18.67
CA ILE A 103 -17.04 -8.62 18.10
C ILE A 103 -17.39 -9.04 16.67
N LEU A 104 -18.60 -9.57 16.46
CA LEU A 104 -19.05 -9.99 15.14
C LEU A 104 -19.01 -8.83 14.15
N LYS A 105 -19.55 -7.67 14.55
CA LYS A 105 -19.50 -6.46 13.72
C LYS A 105 -18.06 -6.08 13.38
N ASN A 106 -17.15 -6.07 14.36
CA ASN A 106 -15.75 -5.73 14.13
C ASN A 106 -15.05 -6.73 13.21
N PHE A 107 -15.40 -8.02 13.32
CA PHE A 107 -14.87 -9.07 12.44
C PHE A 107 -15.37 -8.90 11.00
N ILE A 108 -16.68 -8.69 10.78
CA ILE A 108 -17.23 -8.42 9.45
C ILE A 108 -16.58 -7.18 8.83
N GLU A 109 -16.47 -6.09 9.59
CA GLU A 109 -15.81 -4.87 9.11
C GLU A 109 -14.33 -5.06 8.78
N LEU A 110 -13.66 -6.00 9.44
CA LEU A 110 -12.27 -6.36 9.20
C LEU A 110 -12.15 -7.23 7.93
N ASP A 111 -12.99 -8.26 7.81
CA ASP A 111 -13.06 -9.20 6.68
C ASP A 111 -13.38 -8.47 5.37
N ASP A 112 -14.47 -7.69 5.35
CA ASP A 112 -14.88 -6.89 4.18
C ASP A 112 -13.77 -5.96 3.72
N PHE A 113 -13.08 -5.33 4.68
CA PHE A 113 -11.98 -4.42 4.36
C PHE A 113 -10.79 -5.17 3.77
N PHE A 114 -10.43 -6.31 4.36
CA PHE A 114 -9.31 -7.10 3.89
C PHE A 114 -9.56 -7.64 2.49
N GLU A 115 -10.73 -8.24 2.22
CA GLU A 115 -11.01 -8.84 0.91
C GLU A 115 -10.95 -7.81 -0.23
N VAL A 116 -11.50 -6.61 -0.01
CA VAL A 116 -11.44 -5.52 -1.01
C VAL A 116 -10.00 -5.02 -1.23
N ASN A 117 -9.15 -5.07 -0.20
CA ASN A 117 -7.80 -4.52 -0.24
C ASN A 117 -6.69 -5.58 -0.34
N LYS A 118 -7.01 -6.87 -0.51
CA LYS A 118 -6.02 -7.95 -0.38
C LYS A 118 -4.84 -7.87 -1.34
N ILE A 119 -5.03 -7.17 -2.47
CA ILE A 119 -4.01 -6.93 -3.49
C ILE A 119 -2.83 -6.09 -2.99
N TYR A 120 -3.00 -5.33 -1.89
CA TYR A 120 -1.98 -4.45 -1.33
C TYR A 120 -1.03 -5.16 -0.37
N PHE A 121 -1.30 -6.42 -0.02
CA PHE A 121 -0.56 -7.17 0.99
C PHE A 121 0.29 -8.30 0.40
N LYS A 122 1.41 -8.59 1.06
CA LYS A 122 2.27 -9.74 0.74
C LYS A 122 1.56 -11.07 1.06
N GLY A 123 2.03 -12.16 0.45
CA GLY A 123 1.45 -13.49 0.62
C GLY A 123 1.34 -13.94 2.09
N GLU A 124 2.33 -13.61 2.91
CA GLU A 124 2.36 -13.94 4.34
C GLU A 124 1.16 -13.36 5.12
N ILE A 125 0.88 -12.06 4.97
CA ILE A 125 -0.31 -11.44 5.60
C ILE A 125 -1.58 -12.12 5.13
N ARG A 126 -1.67 -12.44 3.83
CA ARG A 126 -2.87 -13.08 3.29
C ARG A 126 -3.12 -14.44 3.93
N ASN A 127 -2.08 -15.26 4.04
CA ASN A 127 -2.20 -16.58 4.65
C ASN A 127 -2.62 -16.47 6.13
N LEU A 128 -1.97 -15.58 6.90
CA LEU A 128 -2.32 -15.38 8.31
C LEU A 128 -3.76 -14.87 8.48
N PHE A 129 -4.22 -14.02 7.57
CA PHE A 129 -5.58 -13.50 7.60
C PHE A 129 -6.62 -14.56 7.20
N GLU A 130 -6.35 -15.35 6.16
CA GLU A 130 -7.20 -16.49 5.76
C GLU A 130 -7.35 -17.49 6.93
N GLU A 131 -6.27 -17.76 7.66
CA GLU A 131 -6.32 -18.61 8.85
C GLU A 131 -7.08 -17.98 10.03
N LEU A 132 -7.04 -16.66 10.18
CA LEU A 132 -7.85 -15.93 11.18
C LEU A 132 -9.34 -15.99 10.80
N GLU A 133 -9.65 -15.76 9.51
CA GLU A 133 -11.00 -15.78 8.97
C GLU A 133 -11.67 -17.15 9.15
N GLU A 134 -10.97 -18.23 8.80
CA GLU A 134 -11.47 -19.60 8.93
C GLU A 134 -11.89 -19.90 10.38
N LYS A 135 -11.02 -19.57 11.34
CA LYS A 135 -11.29 -19.79 12.76
C LYS A 135 -12.45 -18.92 13.27
N MET A 136 -12.48 -17.65 12.90
CA MET A 136 -13.52 -16.72 13.34
C MET A 136 -14.90 -17.07 12.77
N ARG A 137 -14.98 -17.59 11.54
CA ARG A 137 -16.26 -18.08 10.95
C ARG A 137 -16.84 -19.25 11.73
N ILE A 138 -16.00 -20.20 12.16
CA ILE A 138 -16.44 -21.35 12.98
C ILE A 138 -17.03 -20.86 14.30
N ILE A 139 -16.36 -19.89 14.94
CA ILE A 139 -16.81 -19.31 16.21
C ILE A 139 -18.12 -18.56 16.00
N GLN A 140 -18.22 -17.71 14.97
CA GLN A 140 -19.43 -16.94 14.68
C GLN A 140 -20.68 -17.82 14.56
N VAL A 141 -20.63 -18.85 13.70
CA VAL A 141 -21.78 -19.75 13.48
C VAL A 141 -22.24 -20.38 14.79
N THR A 142 -21.28 -20.74 15.63
CA THR A 142 -21.55 -21.37 16.93
C THR A 142 -22.13 -20.36 17.92
N PHE A 143 -21.56 -19.16 17.99
CA PHE A 143 -21.94 -18.12 18.93
C PHE A 143 -23.32 -17.53 18.60
N ASP A 144 -23.61 -17.26 17.33
CA ASP A 144 -24.93 -16.79 16.87
C ASP A 144 -26.01 -17.80 17.21
N SER A 145 -25.75 -19.10 17.03
CA SER A 145 -26.71 -20.15 17.39
C SER A 145 -27.02 -20.17 18.89
N TYR A 146 -26.02 -19.91 19.73
CA TYR A 146 -26.18 -19.98 21.19
C TYR A 146 -27.04 -18.84 21.74
N TYR A 147 -26.84 -17.60 21.28
CA TYR A 147 -27.59 -16.44 21.76
C TYR A 147 -28.98 -16.34 21.14
N VAL A 148 -29.15 -16.80 19.90
CA VAL A 148 -30.47 -16.86 19.23
C VAL A 148 -31.40 -17.89 19.88
N PHE A 149 -30.87 -18.96 20.49
CA PHE A 149 -31.66 -19.99 21.18
C PHE A 149 -31.56 -19.93 22.72
N SER A 150 -31.12 -18.79 23.26
CA SER A 150 -30.74 -18.62 24.68
C SER A 150 -31.88 -18.73 25.70
N GLU A 151 -33.14 -18.77 25.28
CA GLU A 151 -34.28 -18.93 26.20
C GLU A 151 -34.35 -20.33 26.88
N HIS A 152 -33.46 -21.26 26.53
CA HIS A 152 -33.49 -22.66 27.01
C HIS A 152 -32.16 -23.15 27.63
N LEU A 153 -31.25 -22.24 28.01
CA LEU A 153 -29.92 -22.61 28.48
C LEU A 153 -29.94 -23.36 29.83
N LYS A 154 -29.30 -24.52 29.87
CA LYS A 154 -29.01 -25.37 31.04
C LYS A 154 -27.58 -25.12 31.53
N SER A 155 -27.21 -25.71 32.67
CA SER A 155 -25.85 -25.58 33.23
C SER A 155 -24.73 -26.08 32.32
N GLU A 156 -25.01 -27.10 31.50
CA GLU A 156 -24.07 -27.63 30.49
C GLU A 156 -23.76 -26.59 29.41
N ASP A 157 -24.69 -25.67 29.14
CA ASP A 157 -24.52 -24.62 28.14
C ASP A 157 -23.53 -23.53 28.62
N VAL A 158 -23.43 -23.30 29.94
CA VAL A 158 -22.49 -22.34 30.54
C VAL A 158 -21.03 -22.79 30.39
N GLU A 159 -20.76 -24.09 30.53
CA GLU A 159 -19.40 -24.63 30.34
C GLU A 159 -18.95 -24.53 28.88
N VAL A 160 -19.86 -24.81 27.94
CA VAL A 160 -19.65 -24.60 26.51
C VAL A 160 -19.40 -23.12 26.22
N MET A 161 -20.12 -22.19 26.85
CA MET A 161 -19.93 -20.75 26.65
C MET A 161 -18.51 -20.30 27.04
N GLU A 162 -17.98 -20.77 28.18
CA GLU A 162 -16.63 -20.42 28.61
C GLU A 162 -15.56 -21.07 27.72
N GLU A 163 -15.76 -22.31 27.26
CA GLU A 163 -14.91 -22.94 26.23
C GLU A 163 -14.87 -22.10 24.95
N ARG A 164 -16.02 -21.59 24.47
CA ARG A 164 -16.07 -20.75 23.26
C ARG A 164 -15.44 -19.37 23.45
N LYS A 165 -15.58 -18.76 24.63
CA LYS A 165 -14.86 -17.54 24.98
C LYS A 165 -13.34 -17.77 24.91
N GLN A 166 -12.88 -18.91 25.40
CA GLN A 166 -11.48 -19.30 25.32
C GLN A 166 -11.02 -19.57 23.88
N GLU A 167 -11.78 -20.32 23.08
CA GLU A 167 -11.47 -20.52 21.66
C GLU A 167 -11.34 -19.18 20.91
N MET A 168 -12.18 -18.19 21.25
CA MET A 168 -12.09 -16.86 20.65
C MET A 168 -10.84 -16.09 21.08
N MET A 169 -10.36 -16.29 22.31
CA MET A 169 -9.03 -15.82 22.71
C MET A 169 -7.93 -16.46 21.87
N ASP A 170 -7.97 -17.78 21.71
CA ASP A 170 -6.97 -18.54 20.97
C ASP A 170 -6.94 -18.13 19.48
N CYS A 171 -8.07 -17.65 18.95
CA CYS A 171 -8.14 -17.10 17.59
C CYS A 171 -7.45 -15.75 17.46
N ILE A 172 -7.62 -14.86 18.45
CA ILE A 172 -6.96 -13.55 18.43
C ILE A 172 -5.47 -13.61 18.76
N GLU A 173 -4.91 -14.75 19.17
CA GLU A 173 -3.47 -14.92 19.36
C GLU A 173 -2.64 -14.66 18.10
N LYS A 174 -3.25 -14.80 16.91
CA LYS A 174 -2.61 -14.46 15.63
C LYS A 174 -2.60 -12.97 15.31
N VAL A 175 -3.48 -12.19 15.96
CA VAL A 175 -3.59 -10.75 15.70
C VAL A 175 -2.28 -10.00 16.01
N PRO A 176 -1.57 -10.27 17.12
CA PRO A 176 -0.23 -9.76 17.35
C PRO A 176 0.77 -9.99 16.20
N GLU A 177 0.82 -11.20 15.65
CA GLU A 177 1.73 -11.56 14.55
C GLU A 177 1.40 -10.76 13.28
N ILE A 178 0.12 -10.69 12.90
CA ILE A 178 -0.33 -9.90 11.74
C ILE A 178 0.02 -8.42 11.94
N LYS A 179 -0.19 -7.89 13.14
CA LYS A 179 0.13 -6.50 13.48
C LYS A 179 1.62 -6.22 13.37
N GLU A 180 2.49 -7.10 13.85
CA GLU A 180 3.95 -6.93 13.76
C GLU A 180 4.40 -6.84 12.30
N ILE A 181 3.90 -7.72 11.44
CA ILE A 181 4.21 -7.69 10.00
C ILE A 181 3.68 -6.42 9.34
N LEU A 182 2.49 -5.95 9.73
CA LEU A 182 1.93 -4.69 9.22
C LEU A 182 2.73 -3.47 9.69
N GLU A 183 3.17 -3.45 10.94
CA GLU A 183 4.03 -2.40 11.50
C GLU A 183 5.37 -2.35 10.76
N GLU A 184 6.01 -3.48 10.51
CA GLU A 184 7.24 -3.55 9.72
C GLU A 184 7.01 -3.01 8.30
N GLN A 185 5.95 -3.44 7.62
CA GLN A 185 5.63 -2.94 6.29
C GLN A 185 5.36 -1.43 6.28
N PHE A 186 4.66 -0.92 7.29
CA PHE A 186 4.39 0.51 7.42
C PHE A 186 5.67 1.30 7.67
N GLN A 187 6.55 0.82 8.55
CA GLN A 187 7.84 1.46 8.84
C GLN A 187 8.78 1.45 7.62
N LYS A 188 8.80 0.37 6.82
CA LYS A 188 9.51 0.31 5.53
C LYS A 188 8.97 1.35 4.54
N LEU A 189 7.65 1.48 4.43
CA LEU A 189 7.03 2.48 3.56
C LEU A 189 7.37 3.93 3.96
N LEU A 190 7.50 4.19 5.27
CA LEU A 190 7.89 5.48 5.81
C LEU A 190 9.41 5.74 5.74
N GLY A 191 10.22 4.74 5.37
CA GLY A 191 11.68 4.84 5.37
C GLY A 191 12.30 4.90 6.77
N VAL A 192 11.59 4.39 7.79
CA VAL A 192 12.11 4.28 9.18
C VAL A 192 13.11 3.12 9.29
N ILE A 193 12.88 2.06 8.51
CA ILE A 193 13.75 0.88 8.40
C ILE A 193 14.04 0.59 6.91
N GLU A 194 15.23 0.07 6.63
CA GLU A 194 15.65 -0.35 5.29
C GLU A 194 15.02 -1.72 4.92
N ASP A 195 14.93 -2.01 3.62
CA ASP A 195 14.30 -3.22 3.07
C ASP A 195 15.05 -4.51 3.41
#